data_AF-A0A087T247-F1
#
_entry.id   AF-A0A087T247-F1
#
_cell.length_a   1.000
_cell.length_b   1.000
_cell.length_c   1.000
_cell.angle_alpha   90.00
_cell.angle_beta   90.00
_cell.angle_gamma   90.00
#
_symmetry.space_group_name_H-M   'P 1'
#
loop_
_entity.id
_entity.type
_entity.pdbx_description
1 polymer ?
#
loop_
_entity_poly.entity_id
_entity_poly.type
_entity_poly.pdbx_seq_one_letter_code
_entity_poly.pdbx_strand_id
1 'polypeptide(L)'
;MSRYYDLSSRSVLYGESLIPPEAFITSETTEMKLVTNTFDFARSIAEVKLSDTELALYSAYILLSPDRPGLKGLADIQRLSQATLKALRQELDRTHKLPFKGDITVCEALLARIPSLRELSILHMEALAKLRRTAPHLEFPALHKELFSGDN
;
A
#
# COMPACT_ATOMS: atom_id res chain seq x y z
N MET A 1 7.76 -1.51 0.34
CA MET A 1 7.44 -2.76 -0.39
C MET A 1 7.78 -2.63 -1.88
N SER A 2 7.08 -1.82 -2.69
CA SER A 2 7.31 -1.74 -4.15
C SER A 2 8.76 -1.39 -4.56
N ARG A 3 9.44 -0.52 -3.81
CA ARG A 3 10.87 -0.21 -4.03
C ARG A 3 11.81 -1.40 -3.89
N TYR A 4 11.43 -2.32 -3.02
CA TYR A 4 12.20 -3.52 -2.70
C TYR A 4 11.63 -4.73 -3.43
N TYR A 5 10.71 -4.53 -4.37
CA TYR A 5 10.14 -5.60 -5.17
C TYR A 5 10.98 -5.79 -6.42
N ASP A 6 11.56 -6.99 -6.58
CA ASP A 6 12.26 -7.36 -7.80
C ASP A 6 11.28 -7.94 -8.82
N LEU A 7 11.14 -7.25 -9.97
CA LEU A 7 10.21 -7.65 -11.03
C LEU A 7 10.62 -8.96 -11.70
N SER A 8 11.91 -9.30 -11.72
CA SER A 8 12.43 -10.48 -12.43
C SER A 8 12.13 -11.78 -11.69
N SER A 9 12.42 -11.80 -10.39
CA SER A 9 12.23 -12.94 -9.49
C SER A 9 10.89 -12.90 -8.74
N ARG A 10 10.09 -11.84 -8.95
CA ARG A 10 8.80 -11.61 -8.27
C ARG A 10 8.89 -11.66 -6.73
N SER A 11 10.05 -11.29 -6.20
CA SER A 11 10.40 -11.42 -4.78
C SER A 11 10.56 -10.05 -4.12
N VAL A 12 10.42 -9.99 -2.80
CA VAL A 12 10.65 -8.77 -2.01
C VAL A 12 11.97 -8.89 -1.27
N LEU A 13 12.82 -7.87 -1.35
CA LEU A 13 14.02 -7.75 -0.54
C LEU A 13 13.64 -7.43 0.91
N TYR A 14 14.04 -8.31 1.83
CA TYR A 14 13.90 -8.15 3.26
C TYR A 14 15.23 -8.45 3.94
N GLY A 15 15.80 -7.43 4.61
CA GLY A 15 17.20 -7.47 5.04
C GLY A 15 18.11 -7.65 3.82
N GLU A 16 18.88 -8.74 3.80
CA GLU A 16 19.79 -9.07 2.70
C GLU A 16 19.25 -10.20 1.79
N SER A 17 18.03 -10.66 2.03
CA SER A 17 17.43 -11.82 1.34
C SER A 17 16.27 -11.43 0.44
N LEU A 18 16.20 -12.03 -0.75
CA LEU A 18 15.02 -11.98 -1.60
C LEU A 18 14.04 -13.06 -1.14
N ILE A 19 12.86 -12.63 -0.70
CA ILE A 19 11.81 -13.51 -0.21
C ILE A 19 10.70 -13.62 -1.27
N PRO A 20 10.49 -14.81 -1.85
CA PRO A 20 9.44 -15.03 -2.82
C PRO A 20 8.08 -15.23 -2.13
N PRO A 21 6.94 -15.05 -2.82
CA PRO A 21 5.61 -15.21 -2.21
C PRO A 21 5.37 -16.63 -1.66
N GLU A 22 6.04 -17.64 -2.22
CA GLU A 22 5.98 -19.04 -1.78
C GLU A 22 6.50 -19.25 -0.35
N ALA A 23 7.32 -18.34 0.16
CA ALA A 23 7.79 -18.39 1.54
C ALA A 23 6.69 -18.08 2.57
N PHE A 24 5.54 -17.54 2.13
CA PHE A 24 4.41 -17.16 2.97
C PHE A 24 3.20 -18.09 2.79
N ILE A 25 3.40 -19.30 2.25
CA ILE A 25 2.31 -20.25 2.05
C ILE A 25 1.76 -20.72 3.40
N THR A 26 0.44 -20.66 3.55
CA THR A 26 -0.29 -21.19 4.71
C THR A 26 -1.52 -21.97 4.26
N SER A 27 -2.11 -22.76 5.16
CA SER A 27 -3.38 -23.45 4.90
C SER A 27 -4.60 -22.51 4.91
N GLU A 28 -4.39 -21.23 5.22
CA GLU A 28 -5.45 -20.29 5.49
C GLU A 28 -5.76 -19.41 4.29
N THR A 29 -6.98 -19.51 3.78
CA THR A 29 -7.42 -18.81 2.56
C THR A 29 -7.26 -17.30 2.65
N THR A 30 -7.58 -16.69 3.80
CA THR A 30 -7.46 -15.23 3.99
C THR A 30 -6.00 -14.78 3.97
N GLU A 31 -5.10 -15.53 4.61
CA GLU A 31 -3.67 -15.23 4.61
C GLU A 31 -3.07 -15.38 3.21
N MET A 32 -3.43 -16.45 2.49
CA MET A 32 -3.01 -16.66 1.10
C MET A 32 -3.49 -15.54 0.17
N LYS A 33 -4.74 -15.06 0.34
CA LYS A 33 -5.25 -13.89 -0.40
C LYS A 33 -4.49 -12.61 -0.05
N LEU A 34 -4.22 -12.38 1.24
CA LEU A 34 -3.45 -11.23 1.69
C LEU A 34 -2.06 -11.21 1.05
N VAL A 35 -1.34 -12.33 1.10
CA VAL A 35 0.00 -12.47 0.50
C VAL A 35 -0.06 -12.20 -0.99
N THR A 36 -0.93 -12.90 -1.72
CA THR A 36 -1.07 -12.77 -3.19
C THR A 36 -1.35 -11.32 -3.58
N ASN A 37 -2.36 -10.70 -2.95
CA ASN A 37 -2.76 -9.33 -3.25
C ASN A 37 -1.65 -8.33 -2.88
N THR A 38 -0.89 -8.58 -1.81
CA THR A 38 0.22 -7.71 -1.40
C THR A 38 1.35 -7.73 -2.43
N PHE A 39 1.72 -8.91 -2.92
CA PHE A 39 2.74 -9.07 -3.96
C PHE A 39 2.29 -8.47 -5.29
N ASP A 40 1.03 -8.69 -5.69
CA ASP A 40 0.49 -8.10 -6.92
C ASP A 40 0.37 -6.58 -6.83
N PHE A 41 -0.03 -6.03 -5.68
CA PHE A 41 -0.02 -4.58 -5.47
C PHE A 41 1.41 -4.02 -5.56
N ALA A 42 2.37 -4.64 -4.86
CA ALA A 42 3.77 -4.21 -4.88
C ALA A 42 4.35 -4.24 -6.30
N ARG A 43 4.09 -5.32 -7.06
CA ARG A 43 4.45 -5.45 -8.48
C ARG A 43 3.84 -4.32 -9.29
N SER A 44 2.52 -4.09 -9.15
CA SER A 44 1.81 -3.09 -9.95
C SER A 44 2.35 -1.67 -9.76
N ILE A 45 2.85 -1.33 -8.57
CA ILE A 45 3.49 -0.03 -8.30
C ILE A 45 4.94 -0.03 -8.82
N ALA A 46 5.67 -1.14 -8.67
CA ALA A 46 7.05 -1.27 -9.15
C ALA A 46 7.16 -1.17 -10.69
N GLU A 47 6.18 -1.72 -11.43
CA GLU A 47 6.11 -1.67 -12.90
C GLU A 47 6.04 -0.24 -13.46
N VAL A 48 5.49 0.70 -12.68
CA VAL A 48 5.40 2.11 -13.06
C VAL A 48 6.76 2.79 -13.02
N LYS A 49 7.73 2.25 -12.27
CA LYS A 49 9.09 2.78 -12.12
C LYS A 49 9.12 4.23 -11.63
N LEU A 50 8.35 4.50 -10.57
CA LEU A 50 8.28 5.83 -9.96
C LEU A 50 9.63 6.28 -9.41
N SER A 51 9.92 7.57 -9.58
CA SER A 51 11.02 8.24 -8.87
C SER A 51 10.76 8.32 -7.36
N ASP A 52 11.79 8.66 -6.58
CA ASP A 52 11.68 8.90 -5.13
C ASP A 52 10.64 9.97 -4.79
N THR A 53 10.67 11.06 -5.54
CA THR A 53 9.75 12.18 -5.39
C THR A 53 8.32 11.76 -5.69
N GLU A 54 8.09 11.03 -6.79
CA GLU A 54 6.76 10.55 -7.17
C GLU A 54 6.18 9.58 -6.15
N LEU A 55 6.99 8.62 -5.69
CA LEU A 55 6.57 7.65 -4.68
C LEU A 55 6.26 8.33 -3.34
N ALA A 56 7.06 9.35 -2.96
CA ALA A 56 6.81 10.13 -1.76
C ALA A 56 5.51 10.94 -1.85
N LEU A 57 5.27 11.61 -2.98
CA LEU A 57 4.03 12.36 -3.23
C LEU A 57 2.80 11.45 -3.24
N TYR A 58 2.89 10.28 -3.88
CA TYR A 58 1.81 9.29 -3.88
C TYR A 58 1.52 8.76 -2.48
N SER A 59 2.56 8.47 -1.70
CA SER A 59 2.44 8.02 -0.32
C SER A 59 1.84 9.10 0.60
N ALA A 60 2.26 10.37 0.43
CA ALA A 60 1.70 11.52 1.14
C ALA A 60 0.22 11.73 0.80
N TYR A 61 -0.17 11.58 -0.47
CA TYR A 61 -1.56 11.68 -0.89
C TYR A 61 -2.43 10.60 -0.24
N ILE A 62 -1.97 9.36 -0.19
CA ILE A 62 -2.67 8.26 0.51
C ILE A 62 -2.81 8.56 2.01
N LEU A 63 -1.75 9.10 2.64
CA LEU A 63 -1.78 9.46 4.06
C LEU A 63 -2.80 10.58 4.34
N LEU A 64 -2.91 11.57 3.45
CA LEU A 64 -3.84 12.70 3.52
C LEU A 64 -5.24 12.33 2.98
N SER A 65 -5.75 11.17 3.39
CA SER A 65 -7.09 10.68 3.03
C SER A 65 -8.17 11.34 3.93
N PRO A 66 -9.10 12.14 3.38
CA PRO A 66 -10.12 12.85 4.16
C PRO A 66 -11.26 11.95 4.65
N ASP A 67 -11.32 10.69 4.20
CA ASP A 67 -12.34 9.70 4.52
C ASP A 67 -12.02 8.87 5.78
N ARG A 68 -10.99 9.22 6.55
CA ARG A 68 -10.66 8.52 7.81
C ARG A 68 -11.66 8.90 8.91
N PRO A 69 -12.12 7.92 9.72
CA PRO A 69 -12.99 8.20 10.86
C PRO A 69 -12.26 9.02 11.94
N GLY A 70 -12.99 9.87 12.65
CA GLY A 70 -12.46 10.64 13.79
C GLY A 70 -11.59 11.85 13.45
N LEU A 71 -11.48 12.23 12.17
CA LEU A 71 -10.67 13.39 11.76
C LEU A 71 -11.22 14.71 12.31
N LYS A 72 -10.30 15.54 12.81
CA LYS A 72 -10.52 16.96 13.13
C LYS A 72 -9.79 17.82 12.10
N GLY A 73 -10.33 19.00 11.78
CA GLY A 73 -9.69 19.90 10.80
C GLY A 73 -9.81 19.42 9.35
N LEU A 74 -10.97 18.85 8.97
CA LEU A 74 -11.20 18.24 7.66
C LEU A 74 -10.87 19.19 6.48
N ALA A 75 -11.19 20.48 6.62
CA ALA A 75 -10.91 21.48 5.59
C ALA A 75 -9.41 21.61 5.27
N ASP A 76 -8.56 21.58 6.30
CA ASP A 76 -7.10 21.65 6.12
C ASP A 76 -6.55 20.36 5.50
N ILE A 77 -7.06 19.20 5.93
CA ILE A 77 -6.68 17.90 5.37
C ILE A 77 -7.05 17.85 3.89
N GLN A 78 -8.26 18.27 3.52
CA GLN A 78 -8.71 18.33 2.12
C GLN A 78 -7.83 19.27 1.29
N ARG A 79 -7.51 20.46 1.81
CA ARG A 79 -6.63 21.42 1.14
C ARG A 79 -5.23 20.84 0.91
N LEU A 80 -4.64 20.19 1.91
CA LEU A 80 -3.32 19.54 1.80
C LEU A 80 -3.36 18.35 0.83
N SER A 81 -4.42 17.54 0.88
CA SER A 81 -4.63 16.41 -0.03
C SER A 81 -4.69 16.87 -1.49
N GLN A 82 -5.48 17.92 -1.78
CA GLN A 82 -5.58 18.52 -3.11
C GLN A 82 -4.25 19.12 -3.60
N ALA A 83 -3.53 19.83 -2.72
CA ALA A 83 -2.22 20.38 -3.04
C ALA A 83 -1.21 19.27 -3.38
N THR A 84 -1.21 18.19 -2.60
CA THR A 84 -0.34 17.02 -2.82
C THR A 84 -0.69 16.30 -4.12
N LEU A 85 -1.98 16.12 -4.43
CA LEU A 85 -2.41 15.53 -5.70
C LEU A 85 -1.99 16.37 -6.90
N LYS A 86 -2.09 17.70 -6.79
CA LYS A 86 -1.64 18.62 -7.84
C LYS A 86 -0.13 18.48 -8.07
N ALA A 87 0.66 18.46 -7.00
CA ALA A 87 2.11 18.27 -7.09
C ALA A 87 2.48 16.90 -7.69
N LEU A 88 1.78 15.83 -7.29
CA LEU A 88 1.97 14.50 -7.87
C LEU A 88 1.72 14.50 -9.39
N ARG A 89 0.61 15.10 -9.84
CA ARG A 89 0.30 15.22 -11.27
C ARG A 89 1.39 15.97 -12.03
N GLN A 90 1.82 17.12 -11.52
CA GLN A 90 2.86 17.93 -12.16
C GLN A 90 4.19 17.18 -12.29
N GLU A 91 4.58 16.43 -11.25
CA GLU A 91 5.81 15.64 -11.29
C GLU A 91 5.69 14.50 -12.29
N LEU A 92 4.56 13.77 -12.29
CA LEU A 92 4.31 12.68 -13.23
C LEU A 92 4.23 13.17 -14.68
N ASP A 93 3.63 14.33 -14.95
CA ASP A 93 3.54 14.90 -16.31
C ASP A 93 4.93 15.27 -16.86
N ARG A 94 5.88 15.59 -15.97
CA ARG A 94 7.27 15.89 -16.33
C ARG A 94 8.06 14.64 -16.72
N THR A 95 7.85 13.54 -16.01
CA THR A 95 8.65 12.31 -16.12
C THR A 95 8.00 11.20 -16.96
N HIS A 96 6.67 11.12 -16.98
CA HIS A 96 5.86 10.11 -17.67
C HIS A 96 4.96 10.74 -18.75
N LYS A 97 5.57 11.27 -19.82
CA LYS A 97 4.87 12.03 -20.88
C LYS A 97 3.93 11.21 -21.76
N LEU A 98 4.10 9.88 -21.79
CA LEU A 98 3.27 8.97 -22.56
C LEU A 98 2.24 8.30 -21.64
N PRO A 99 1.04 7.98 -22.15
CA PRO A 99 0.06 7.21 -21.39
C PRO A 99 0.64 5.87 -20.91
N PHE A 100 0.18 5.43 -19.73
CA PHE A 100 0.56 4.15 -19.15
C PHE A 100 -0.02 2.96 -19.93
N LYS A 101 -1.31 3.05 -20.30
CA LYS A 101 -2.02 2.05 -21.10
C LYS A 101 -3.21 2.67 -21.82
N GLY A 102 -3.21 2.65 -23.15
CA GLY A 102 -4.24 3.33 -23.94
C GLY A 102 -4.20 4.83 -23.66
N ASP A 103 -5.32 5.42 -23.23
CA ASP A 103 -5.42 6.83 -22.85
C ASP A 103 -5.26 7.09 -21.34
N ILE A 104 -4.97 6.04 -20.55
CA ILE A 104 -4.85 6.15 -19.09
C ILE A 104 -3.47 6.72 -18.75
N THR A 105 -3.45 7.85 -18.04
CA THR A 105 -2.22 8.46 -17.52
C THR A 105 -1.64 7.65 -16.36
N VAL A 106 -0.35 7.83 -16.06
CA VAL A 106 0.26 7.21 -14.87
C VAL A 106 -0.43 7.66 -13.59
N CYS A 107 -0.83 8.94 -13.49
CA CYS A 107 -1.54 9.43 -12.32
C CYS A 107 -2.88 8.69 -12.12
N GLU A 108 -3.67 8.51 -13.16
CA GLU A 108 -4.94 7.77 -13.08
C GLU A 108 -4.72 6.31 -12.72
N ALA A 109 -3.70 5.67 -13.30
CA ALA A 109 -3.34 4.29 -12.97
C ALA A 109 -2.98 4.13 -11.48
N LEU A 110 -2.24 5.08 -10.89
CA LEU A 110 -1.91 5.07 -9.46
C LEU A 110 -3.14 5.29 -8.58
N LEU A 111 -3.98 6.28 -8.90
CA LEU A 111 -5.20 6.56 -8.14
C LEU A 111 -6.15 5.35 -8.13
N ALA A 112 -6.23 4.62 -9.24
CA ALA A 112 -7.02 3.40 -9.35
C ALA A 112 -6.53 2.26 -8.43
N ARG A 113 -5.31 2.33 -7.88
CA ARG A 113 -4.77 1.33 -6.92
C ARG A 113 -5.17 1.60 -5.48
N ILE A 114 -5.62 2.80 -5.14
CA ILE A 114 -5.97 3.16 -3.76
C ILE A 114 -7.05 2.23 -3.16
N PRO A 115 -8.14 1.87 -3.88
CA PRO A 115 -9.11 0.90 -3.36
C PRO A 115 -8.48 -0.45 -3.02
N SER A 116 -7.60 -0.99 -3.87
CA SER A 116 -6.88 -2.24 -3.60
C SER A 116 -5.99 -2.14 -2.36
N LEU A 117 -5.36 -0.98 -2.12
CA LEU A 117 -4.60 -0.75 -0.89
C LEU A 117 -5.50 -0.76 0.36
N ARG A 118 -6.71 -0.21 0.27
CA ARG A 118 -7.69 -0.28 1.36
C ARG A 118 -8.13 -1.73 1.62
N GLU A 119 -8.37 -2.50 0.58
CA GLU A 119 -8.70 -3.93 0.69
C GLU A 119 -7.59 -4.75 1.35
N LEU A 120 -6.32 -4.47 1.00
CA LEU A 120 -5.17 -5.07 1.69
C LEU A 120 -5.17 -4.79 3.19
N SER A 121 -5.49 -3.56 3.58
CA SER A 121 -5.61 -3.20 5.00
C SER A 121 -6.70 -4.00 5.70
N ILE A 122 -7.83 -4.26 5.04
CA ILE A 122 -8.92 -5.08 5.59
C ILE A 122 -8.49 -6.54 5.75
N LEU A 123 -7.92 -7.13 4.71
CA LEU A 123 -7.41 -8.51 4.74
C LEU A 123 -6.33 -8.69 5.83
N HIS A 124 -5.46 -7.71 6.02
CA HIS A 124 -4.48 -7.70 7.10
C HIS A 124 -5.16 -7.73 8.48
N MET A 125 -6.16 -6.88 8.70
CA MET A 125 -6.89 -6.85 9.97
C MET A 125 -7.64 -8.17 10.24
N GLU A 126 -8.24 -8.78 9.23
CA GLU A 126 -8.90 -10.08 9.35
C GLU A 126 -7.92 -11.21 9.70
N ALA A 127 -6.78 -11.28 9.00
CA ALA A 127 -5.73 -12.25 9.27
C ALA A 127 -5.16 -12.07 10.68
N LEU A 128 -4.88 -10.83 11.09
CA LEU A 128 -4.39 -10.51 12.43
C LEU A 128 -5.40 -10.87 13.53
N ALA A 129 -6.69 -10.58 13.32
CA ALA A 129 -7.75 -10.94 14.27
C ALA A 129 -7.88 -12.46 14.42
N LYS A 130 -7.68 -13.22 13.34
CA LYS A 130 -7.61 -14.68 13.41
C LYS A 130 -6.38 -15.17 14.16
N LEU A 131 -5.19 -14.64 13.84
CA LEU A 131 -3.93 -15.00 14.51
C LEU A 131 -4.00 -14.78 16.02
N ARG A 132 -4.58 -13.65 16.48
CA ARG A 132 -4.79 -13.38 17.91
C ARG A 132 -5.69 -14.42 18.60
N ARG A 133 -6.69 -14.96 17.89
CA ARG A 133 -7.58 -16.00 18.43
C ARG A 133 -6.93 -17.37 18.46
N THR A 134 -6.16 -17.73 17.43
CA THR A 134 -5.54 -19.05 17.31
C THR A 134 -4.24 -19.18 18.09
N ALA A 135 -3.54 -18.07 18.31
CA ALA A 135 -2.27 -18.04 19.03
C ALA A 135 -2.25 -16.90 20.08
N PRO A 136 -3.07 -16.98 21.14
CA PRO A 136 -3.22 -15.92 22.15
C PRO A 136 -1.96 -15.70 23.00
N HIS A 137 -0.99 -16.61 22.94
CA HIS A 137 0.30 -16.51 23.63
C HIS A 137 1.33 -15.65 22.86
N LEU A 138 1.04 -15.27 21.61
CA LEU A 138 1.93 -14.42 20.82
C LEU A 138 1.89 -12.98 21.33
N GLU A 139 3.05 -12.50 21.79
CA GLU A 139 3.22 -11.11 22.18
C GLU A 139 3.60 -10.25 20.98
N PHE A 140 2.72 -9.32 20.64
CA PHE A 140 2.99 -8.31 19.62
C PHE A 140 3.73 -7.11 20.23
N PRO A 141 4.64 -6.46 19.47
CA PRO A 141 5.27 -5.21 19.90
C PRO A 141 4.24 -4.14 20.27
N ALA A 142 4.56 -3.28 21.25
CA ALA A 142 3.63 -2.29 21.80
C ALA A 142 3.00 -1.38 20.73
N LEU A 143 3.83 -0.82 19.83
CA LEU A 143 3.35 0.04 18.73
C LEU A 143 2.44 -0.71 17.75
N HIS A 144 2.74 -1.98 17.46
CA HIS A 144 1.88 -2.80 16.60
C HIS A 144 0.53 -3.05 17.27
N LYS A 145 0.51 -3.27 18.59
CA LYS A 145 -0.74 -3.37 19.34
C LYS A 145 -1.52 -2.06 19.23
N GLU A 146 -0.91 -0.90 19.47
CA GLU A 146 -1.59 0.40 19.39
C GLU A 146 -2.21 0.66 18.00
N LEU A 147 -1.45 0.44 16.92
CA LEU A 147 -1.90 0.72 15.56
C LEU A 147 -3.02 -0.23 15.06
N PHE A 148 -3.09 -1.45 15.58
CA PHE A 148 -4.00 -2.50 15.11
C PHE A 148 -4.88 -3.07 16.23
N SER A 149 -5.07 -2.36 17.34
CA SER A 149 -6.09 -2.69 18.34
C SER A 149 -7.44 -2.33 17.73
N GLY A 150 -8.33 -3.30 17.60
CA GLY A 150 -9.57 -3.19 16.84
C GLY A 150 -10.66 -2.33 17.47
N ASP A 151 -10.31 -1.30 18.24
CA ASP A 151 -11.26 -0.42 18.92
C ASP A 151 -11.22 0.98 18.28
N ASN A 152 -12.04 1.17 17.24
CA ASN A 152 -12.60 2.46 16.85
C ASN A 152 -13.95 2.24 16.17
#